data_AF-K2QDX8-F1
#
_entry.id   AF-K2QDX8-F1
#
_cell.length_a   1.000
_cell.length_b   1.000
_cell.length_c   1.000
_cell.angle_alpha   90.00
_cell.angle_beta   90.00
_cell.angle_gamma   90.00
#
_symmetry.space_group_name_H-M   'P 1'
#
loop_
_entity.id
_entity.type
_entity.pdbx_description
1 polymer ?
#
loop_
_entity_poly.entity_id
_entity_poly.type
_entity_poly.pdbx_seq_one_letter_code
_entity_poly.pdbx_strand_id
1 'polypeptide(L)' 'MKIGMRKPSIKKSFKARTTGKAKRKIKKALIPGYGKKGMGFIKKPKKAIYNKVYRKTTFSFWKLFK' A
#
# COMPACT_ATOMS: atom_id res chain seq x y z
N MET A 1 -5.81 -15.92 2.81
CA MET A 1 -5.49 -14.69 3.58
C MET A 1 -4.39 -15.03 4.58
N LYS A 2 -3.51 -14.09 4.94
CA LYS A 2 -2.50 -14.30 5.99
C LYS A 2 -2.97 -13.64 7.28
N ILE A 3 -2.71 -14.27 8.43
CA ILE A 3 -2.91 -13.71 9.76
C ILE A 3 -1.53 -13.57 10.41
N GLY A 4 -1.26 -12.45 11.10
CA GLY A 4 -0.01 -12.22 11.81
C GLY A 4 1.03 -11.37 11.06
N MET A 5 2.32 -11.65 11.26
CA MET A 5 3.40 -10.74 10.86
C MET A 5 3.64 -10.69 9.35
N ARG A 6 3.73 -9.48 8.79
CA ARG A 6 4.17 -9.24 7.41
C ARG A 6 5.67 -9.44 7.29
N LYS A 7 6.11 -10.12 6.22
CA LYS A 7 7.54 -10.27 5.90
C LYS A 7 8.14 -8.89 5.61
N PRO A 8 9.10 -8.39 6.41
CA PRO A 8 9.79 -7.15 6.10
C PRO A 8 10.67 -7.33 4.86
N SER A 9 10.87 -6.26 4.11
CA SER A 9 11.77 -6.28 2.95
C SER A 9 12.48 -4.92 2.82
N ILE A 10 13.77 -4.90 3.12
CA ILE A 10 14.58 -3.68 3.21
C ILE A 10 14.68 -2.99 1.83
N LYS A 11 15.01 -3.76 0.78
CA LYS A 11 15.10 -3.27 -0.61
C LYS A 11 13.82 -2.57 -1.09
N LYS A 12 12.64 -3.17 -0.82
CA LYS A 12 11.35 -2.57 -1.22
C LYS A 12 11.01 -1.33 -0.37
N SER A 13 11.39 -1.33 0.91
CA SER A 13 11.22 -0.16 1.78
C SER A 13 12.01 1.04 1.26
N PHE A 14 13.30 0.83 0.92
CA PHE A 14 14.15 1.89 0.36
C PHE A 14 13.62 2.39 -0.99
N LYS A 15 13.29 1.47 -1.92
CA LYS A 15 12.74 1.83 -3.23
C LYS A 15 11.42 2.59 -3.14
N ALA A 16 10.58 2.30 -2.14
CA ALA A 16 9.33 3.02 -1.92
C ALA A 16 9.56 4.47 -1.46
N ARG A 17 10.68 4.76 -0.79
CA ARG A 17 11.06 6.11 -0.33
C ARG A 17 11.74 6.93 -1.41
N THR A 18 12.51 6.30 -2.30
CA THR A 18 13.26 6.97 -3.38
C THR A 18 12.46 7.01 -4.69
N THR A 19 12.79 6.14 -5.65
CA THR A 19 12.25 6.13 -7.01
C THR A 19 10.72 5.95 -7.06
N GLY A 20 10.17 5.14 -6.15
CA GLY A 20 8.73 4.93 -6.05
C GLY A 20 7.96 6.18 -5.61
N LYS A 21 8.57 7.03 -4.78
CA LYS A 21 7.98 8.31 -4.33
C LYS A 21 7.92 9.30 -5.50
N ALA A 22 9.01 9.44 -6.25
CA ALA A 22 9.09 10.32 -7.42
C ALA A 22 8.02 9.94 -8.47
N LYS A 23 7.95 8.66 -8.86
CA LYS A 23 6.95 8.18 -9.82
C LYS A 23 5.50 8.42 -9.37
N ARG A 24 5.21 8.33 -8.06
CA ARG A 24 3.87 8.62 -7.53
C ARG A 24 3.53 10.11 -7.57
N LYS A 25 4.49 11.00 -7.37
CA LYS A 25 4.27 12.46 -7.49
C LYS A 25 3.85 12.82 -8.91
N ILE A 26 4.59 12.35 -9.90
CA ILE A 26 4.28 12.58 -11.32
C ILE A 26 2.88 12.06 -11.66
N LYS A 27 2.55 10.82 -11.25
CA LYS A 27 1.22 10.24 -11.50
C LYS A 27 0.08 10.99 -10.82
N LYS A 28 0.30 11.59 -9.65
CA LYS A 28 -0.70 12.42 -8.99
C LYS A 28 -0.96 13.73 -9.73
N ALA A 29 0.07 14.30 -10.36
CA ALA A 29 -0.07 15.53 -11.14
C ALA A 29 -0.79 15.30 -12.47
N LEU A 30 -0.53 14.17 -13.14
CA LEU A 30 -1.06 13.88 -14.47
C LEU A 30 -2.42 13.18 -14.49
N ILE A 31 -2.72 12.33 -13.50
CA ILE A 31 -3.90 11.46 -13.54
C ILE A 31 -4.97 11.97 -12.56
N PRO A 32 -6.12 12.47 -13.06
CA PRO A 32 -7.21 12.87 -12.18
C PRO A 32 -7.71 11.66 -11.37
N GLY A 33 -7.85 11.85 -10.06
CA GLY A 33 -8.30 10.82 -9.13
C GLY A 33 -7.22 9.83 -8.66
N TYR A 34 -5.98 9.89 -9.16
CA TYR A 34 -4.93 8.98 -8.70
C TYR A 34 -4.59 9.15 -7.21
N GLY A 35 -4.74 8.07 -6.43
CA GLY A 35 -4.47 8.08 -4.99
C GLY A 35 -5.55 8.74 -4.13
N LYS A 36 -6.70 9.13 -4.69
CA LYS A 36 -7.86 9.58 -3.90
C LYS A 36 -8.51 8.41 -3.17
N LYS A 37 -9.14 8.70 -2.02
CA LYS A 37 -9.94 7.72 -1.27
C LYS A 37 -11.08 7.20 -2.15
N GLY A 38 -11.45 5.94 -2.04
CA GLY A 38 -12.55 5.33 -2.81
C GLY A 38 -12.15 4.77 -4.19
N MET A 39 -11.12 5.29 -4.86
CA MET A 39 -10.76 4.84 -6.22
C MET A 39 -10.39 3.36 -6.35
N GLY A 40 -9.95 2.72 -5.26
CA GLY A 40 -9.70 1.28 -5.24
C GLY A 40 -10.98 0.45 -5.41
N PHE A 41 -12.10 0.91 -4.85
CA PHE A 41 -13.40 0.24 -4.98
C PHE A 41 -13.98 0.43 -6.38
N ILE A 42 -13.85 1.64 -6.95
CA ILE A 42 -14.32 1.94 -8.31
C ILE A 42 -13.55 1.12 -9.35
N LYS A 43 -12.22 1.03 -9.23
CA LYS A 43 -11.39 0.33 -10.24
C LYS A 43 -11.36 -1.19 -10.06
N LYS A 44 -11.24 -1.69 -8.81
CA LYS A 44 -11.07 -3.14 -8.51
C LYS A 44 -11.66 -3.49 -7.13
N PRO A 45 -12.99 -3.65 -7.01
CA PRO A 45 -13.67 -3.82 -5.72
C PRO A 45 -13.23 -5.08 -4.95
N LYS A 46 -13.14 -6.24 -5.62
CA LYS A 46 -12.67 -7.51 -4.99
C LYS A 46 -11.30 -7.36 -4.33
N LYS A 47 -10.36 -6.70 -5.02
CA LYS A 47 -9.01 -6.45 -4.51
C LYS A 47 -9.00 -5.43 -3.37
N ALA A 48 -9.86 -4.42 -3.43
CA ALA A 48 -9.99 -3.43 -2.36
C ALA A 48 -10.47 -4.08 -1.06
N ILE A 49 -11.47 -4.96 -1.14
CA ILE A 49 -11.98 -5.74 0.00
C ILE A 49 -10.88 -6.65 0.55
N TYR A 50 -10.23 -7.45 -0.31
CA TYR A 50 -9.14 -8.34 0.11
C TYR A 50 -8.02 -7.58 0.84
N ASN A 51 -7.56 -6.46 0.29
CA ASN A 51 -6.52 -5.64 0.90
C ASN A 51 -6.97 -5.03 2.23
N LYS A 52 -8.26 -4.66 2.37
CA LYS A 52 -8.84 -4.15 3.62
C LYS A 52 -8.77 -5.24 4.70
N VAL A 53 -9.18 -6.46 4.39
CA VAL A 53 -9.13 -7.56 5.36
C VAL A 53 -7.69 -7.96 5.67
N TYR A 54 -6.82 -8.13 4.66
CA TYR A 54 -5.40 -8.38 4.86
C TYR A 54 -4.74 -7.33 5.77
N ARG A 55 -5.09 -6.04 5.61
CA ARG A 55 -4.53 -4.98 6.44
C ARG A 55 -4.97 -5.07 7.91
N LYS A 56 -6.19 -5.55 8.16
CA LYS A 56 -6.74 -5.76 9.51
C LYS A 56 -6.14 -7.00 10.19
N THR A 57 -5.98 -8.10 9.45
CA THR A 57 -5.54 -9.39 10.01
C THR A 57 -4.02 -9.53 10.12
N THR A 58 -3.24 -8.58 9.57
CA THR A 58 -1.77 -8.62 9.62
C THR A 58 -1.16 -7.37 10.24
N PHE A 59 -0.06 -7.55 10.97
CA PHE A 59 0.71 -6.46 11.56
C PHE A 59 2.11 -6.35 10.93
N SER A 60 2.71 -5.17 11.03
CA SER A 60 4.06 -4.93 10.53
C SER A 60 5.08 -5.27 11.61
N PHE A 61 6.21 -5.86 11.24
CA PHE A 61 7.35 -6.05 12.15
C PHE A 61 7.76 -4.73 12.83
N TRP A 62 7.80 -3.63 12.08
CA TRP A 62 8.09 -2.29 12.62
C TRP A 62 7.10 -1.74 13.65
N LYS A 63 5.93 -2.38 13.85
CA LYS A 63 5.03 -2.00 14.95
C LYS A 63 5.48 -2.55 16.30
N LEU A 64 6.41 -3.52 16.33
CA LEU A 64 6.94 -4.11 17.56
C LEU A 64 8.03 -3.24 18.20
N PHE A 65 8.66 -2.35 17.42
CA PHE A 65 9.75 -1.48 17.85
C PHE A 65 9.34 0.00 17.85
N LYS A 66 8.03 0.27 17.90
CA LYS A 66 7.47 1.61 18.00
C LYS A 66 6.88 1.77 19.39
#